data_AF-A0A2I0XGH5-F1
#
_entry.id   AF-A0A2I0XGH5-F1
#
_cell.length_a   1.000
_cell.length_b   1.000
_cell.length_c   1.000
_cell.angle_alpha   90.00
_cell.angle_beta   90.00
_cell.angle_gamma   90.00
#
_symmetry.space_group_name_H-M   'P 1'
#
loop_
_entity.id
_entity.type
_entity.pdbx_description
1 polymer ?
#
loop_
_entity_poly.entity_id
_entity_poly.type
_entity_poly.pdbx_seq_one_letter_code
_entity_poly.pdbx_strand_id
1 'polypeptide(L)' 'MACLSGHDHKGGYSVDSHGIHHRVLEAALEFPPGSNAFGYVDVYHDRLSLVGTDRMVSTEDF' A
#
# COMPACT_ATOMS: atom_id res chain seq x y z
N MET A 1 -5.82 12.14 -3.51
CA MET A 1 -6.61 11.06 -4.16
C MET A 1 -5.68 9.88 -4.37
N ALA A 2 -6.15 8.65 -4.19
CA ALA A 2 -5.30 7.47 -4.33
C ALA A 2 -5.94 6.39 -5.21
N CYS A 3 -5.10 5.64 -5.92
CA CYS A 3 -5.44 4.43 -6.66
C CYS A 3 -4.72 3.25 -6.00
N LEU A 4 -5.47 2.24 -5.56
CA LEU A 4 -4.95 1.03 -4.95
C LEU A 4 -5.00 -0.13 -5.94
N SER A 5 -3.92 -0.88 -6.05
CA SER A 5 -3.82 -2.00 -6.99
C SER A 5 -2.98 -3.15 -6.41
N GLY A 6 -3.10 -4.33 -7.02
CA GLY A 6 -2.25 -5.50 -6.75
C GLY A 6 -1.54 -5.94 -8.02
N HIS A 7 -1.52 -7.24 -8.30
CA HIS A 7 -0.89 -7.88 -9.46
C HIS A 7 0.64 -7.93 -9.45
N ASP A 8 1.34 -6.83 -9.20
CA ASP A 8 2.80 -6.88 -8.95
C ASP A 8 3.05 -7.21 -7.47
N HIS A 9 3.53 -8.42 -7.22
CA HIS A 9 3.69 -8.96 -5.88
C HIS A 9 4.72 -8.20 -5.03
N LYS A 10 5.63 -7.44 -5.65
CA LYS A 10 6.62 -6.62 -4.94
C LYS A 10 6.04 -5.33 -4.37
N GLY A 11 4.85 -4.94 -4.80
CA GLY A 11 4.26 -3.65 -4.46
C GLY A 11 5.02 -2.46 -5.09
N GLY A 12 4.59 -1.25 -4.73
CA GLY A 12 5.14 -0.04 -5.31
C GLY A 12 4.40 1.22 -4.87
N TYR A 13 5.03 2.36 -5.07
CA TYR A 13 4.45 3.67 -4.75
C TYR A 13 5.00 4.75 -5.70
N SER A 14 4.11 5.57 -6.25
CA SER A 14 4.47 6.77 -7.01
C SER A 14 3.36 7.81 -6.95
N VAL A 15 3.73 9.07 -7.21
CA VAL A 15 2.78 10.18 -7.36
C VAL A 15 2.89 10.70 -8.78
N ASP A 16 1.76 10.83 -9.46
CA ASP A 16 1.74 11.34 -10.83
C ASP A 16 1.76 12.88 -10.88
N SER A 17 1.82 13.44 -12.10
CA SER A 17 1.85 14.89 -12.31
C SER A 17 0.59 15.64 -11.85
N HIS A 18 -0.48 14.91 -11.51
CA HIS A 18 -1.74 15.47 -11.01
C HIS A 18 -1.90 15.30 -9.49
N GLY A 19 -0.88 14.74 -8.81
CA GLY A 19 -0.92 14.50 -7.37
C GLY A 19 -1.76 13.28 -6.98
N ILE A 20 -2.01 12.33 -7.90
CA ILE A 20 -2.66 11.07 -7.55
C ILE A 20 -1.60 10.09 -7.05
N HIS A 21 -1.87 9.50 -5.89
CA HIS A 21 -1.03 8.47 -5.28
C HIS A 21 -1.37 7.12 -5.88
N HIS A 22 -0.41 6.48 -6.54
CA HIS A 22 -0.55 5.13 -7.08
C HIS A 22 0.16 4.16 -6.15
N ARG A 23 -0.62 3.32 -5.46
CA ARG A 23 -0.10 2.33 -4.52
C ARG A 23 -0.38 0.91 -5.04
N VAL A 24 0.69 0.13 -5.20
CA VAL A 24 0.60 -1.30 -5.46
C VAL A 24 0.90 -2.02 -4.15
N LEU A 25 -0.02 -2.88 -3.70
CA LEU A 25 0.09 -3.61 -2.43
C LEU A 25 0.88 -4.90 -2.62
N GLU A 26 1.78 -5.17 -1.69
CA GLU A 26 2.59 -6.38 -1.65
C GLU A 26 1.70 -7.62 -1.47
N ALA A 27 1.94 -8.68 -2.25
CA ALA A 27 1.05 -9.84 -2.29
C ALA A 27 1.36 -10.84 -1.17
N ALA A 28 0.33 -11.31 -0.45
CA ALA A 28 0.50 -12.29 0.62
C ALA A 28 1.08 -13.65 0.16
N LEU A 29 1.00 -13.99 -1.13
CA LEU A 29 1.29 -15.32 -1.67
C LEU A 29 2.80 -15.65 -1.78
N GLU A 30 3.67 -14.68 -2.00
CA GLU A 30 5.09 -14.94 -2.33
C GLU A 30 6.01 -15.07 -1.10
N PHE A 31 5.42 -15.18 0.09
CA PHE A 31 6.16 -15.07 1.33
C PHE A 31 6.37 -16.44 2.02
N PRO A 32 7.53 -16.67 2.67
CA PRO A 32 7.80 -17.90 3.39
C PRO A 32 6.71 -18.25 4.42
N PRO A 33 6.50 -19.54 4.74
CA PRO A 33 5.64 -19.93 5.85
C PRO A 33 5.96 -19.13 7.12
N GLY A 34 4.95 -18.50 7.71
CA GLY A 34 5.11 -17.66 8.90
C GLY A 34 5.35 -16.17 8.64
N SER A 35 5.30 -15.72 7.37
CA SER A 35 5.28 -14.29 7.02
C SER A 35 3.96 -13.89 6.36
N ASN A 36 3.65 -12.60 6.38
CA ASN A 36 2.38 -12.04 5.96
C ASN A 36 2.55 -10.75 5.14
N ALA A 37 1.53 -10.40 4.36
CA ALA A 37 1.37 -9.08 3.77
C ALA A 37 -0.12 -8.71 3.77
N PHE A 38 -0.54 -7.96 4.79
CA PHE A 38 -1.88 -7.39 4.89
C PHE A 38 -1.82 -6.08 5.69
N GLY A 39 -2.90 -5.33 5.67
CA GLY A 39 -2.98 -4.05 6.38
C GLY A 39 -4.38 -3.46 6.29
N TYR A 40 -4.51 -2.22 6.74
CA TYR A 40 -5.73 -1.44 6.64
C TYR A 40 -5.41 0.02 6.30
N VAL A 41 -6.41 0.75 5.81
CA VAL A 41 -6.30 2.17 5.50
C VAL A 41 -7.19 2.96 6.43
N ASP A 42 -6.61 3.87 7.20
CA ASP A 42 -7.34 4.90 7.92
C ASP A 42 -7.54 6.12 7.01
N VAL A 43 -8.77 6.61 6.97
CA VAL A 43 -9.18 7.72 6.11
C VAL A 43 -9.46 8.95 6.97
N TYR A 44 -8.64 9.99 6.81
CA TYR A 44 -8.78 11.27 7.51
C TYR A 44 -9.26 12.35 6.54
N HIS A 45 -9.57 13.54 7.07
CA HIS A 45 -10.00 14.66 6.24
C HIS A 45 -8.87 15.22 5.36
N ASP A 46 -7.61 14.98 5.73
CA ASP A 46 -6.41 15.56 5.13
C ASP A 46 -5.42 14.52 4.58
N ARG A 47 -5.62 13.23 4.86
CA ARG A 47 -4.69 12.19 4.41
C ARG A 47 -5.32 10.80 4.41
N LEU A 48 -4.61 9.88 3.77
CA LEU A 48 -4.78 8.43 3.94
C LEU A 48 -3.55 7.85 4.64
N SER A 49 -3.78 6.94 5.59
CA SER A 49 -2.72 6.21 6.28
C SER A 49 -2.87 4.72 6.00
N LEU A 50 -1.98 4.16 5.18
CA LEU A 50 -1.86 2.71 5.01
C LEU A 50 -1.00 2.17 6.15
N VAL A 51 -1.59 1.33 6.99
CA VAL A 51 -0.89 0.61 8.06
C VAL A 51 -0.71 -0.84 7.64
N GLY A 52 0.50 -1.18 7.24
CA GLY A 52 0.88 -2.53 6.81
C GLY A 52 1.42 -3.40 7.94
N THR A 53 1.27 -4.71 7.80
CA THR A 53 1.85 -5.73 8.69
C THR A 53 2.91 -6.52 7.94
N ASP A 54 4.05 -6.73 8.63
CA ASP A 54 5.21 -7.50 8.15
C ASP A 54 5.75 -6.96 6.81
N ARG A 55 5.38 -7.55 5.68
CA ARG A 55 5.94 -7.19 4.37
C ARG A 55 5.18 -6.08 3.65
N MET A 56 3.98 -5.73 4.10
CA MET A 56 3.26 -4.59 3.57
C MET A 56 3.84 -3.30 4.15
N VAL A 57 4.30 -2.41 3.28
CA VAL A 57 4.93 -1.14 3.72
C VAL A 57 3.84 -0.13 4.07
N SER A 58 3.94 0.45 5.26
CA SER A 58 3.07 1.55 5.69
C SER A 58 3.42 2.85 4.94
N THR A 59 2.41 3.67 4.63
CA THR A 59 2.59 4.92 3.88
C THR A 59 1.56 5.95 4.29
N GLU A 60 1.98 7.21 4.40
CA GLU A 60 1.09 8.35 4.56
C GLU A 60 0.96 9.08 3.21
N ASP A 61 -0.26 9.23 2.72
CA ASP A 61 -0.59 9.93 1.49
C ASP A 61 -1.32 11.25 1.85
N PHE A 62 -0.63 12.39 1.67
CA PHE A 62 -1.12 13.75 1.97
C PHE A 62 -1.64 14.47 0.73
#